data_AF-A0A127ZGL3-F1
#
_entry.id   AF-A0A127ZGL3-F1
#
_cell.length_a   1.000
_cell.length_b   1.000
_cell.length_c   1.000
_cell.angle_alpha   90.00
_cell.angle_beta   90.00
_cell.angle_gamma   90.00
#
_symmetry.space_group_name_H-M   'P 1'
#
loop_
_entity.id
_entity.type
_entity.pdbx_description
1 polymer ?
#
loop_
_entity_poly.entity_id
_entity_poly.type
_entity_poly.pdbx_seq_one_letter_code
_entity_poly.pdbx_strand_id
1 'polypeptide(L)'
;MAEKFSKFRDPGTGIQVFLAPVVAPSSSSSSVASILLPLFAVLGVVRAVVGGVCWGLYLGFRWKGFLRVVLFALGFVRLAVDEVSSSNKRQGVVASAVGVGGKGKGKVELVLANHSSWIDLLVLSYLYPGIQFIVPVIEEVTTGPSTSTPEGVKKRGTPKANAMSANTRIVPPTTTTTTPTILGYTILTLPSALPFIGNLPPTRTLLPSTTTIHPTLDSVLTTTPSPLAFFPELVTSNNRALLHITSLPSHPPTTARCHLTTLKYSPPTQTSITSVYTVAKPTGSILSHLAQILFLSSPVRGVSVKHTEVGMVEGEGWGEQVVGTMSNMARLKQTSIDWWSKREFLTMVRARSKRA
;
A
#
# COMPACT_ATOMS: atom_id res chain seq x y z
N MET A 1 7.19 1.63 -24.06
CA MET A 1 6.23 1.64 -22.93
C MET A 1 6.25 2.95 -22.13
N ALA A 2 7.38 3.65 -22.00
CA ALA A 2 7.53 4.81 -21.11
C ALA A 2 6.64 6.02 -21.45
N GLU A 3 6.43 6.34 -22.73
CA GLU A 3 5.67 7.55 -23.14
C GLU A 3 4.20 7.53 -22.69
N LYS A 4 3.57 6.34 -22.62
CA LYS A 4 2.15 6.19 -22.24
C LYS A 4 1.91 6.36 -20.73
N PHE A 5 2.94 6.18 -19.91
CA PHE A 5 2.87 6.40 -18.46
C PHE A 5 3.38 7.79 -18.06
N SER A 6 3.73 8.64 -19.04
CA SER A 6 4.25 9.99 -18.78
C SER A 6 3.26 10.84 -17.97
N LYS A 7 1.94 10.66 -18.17
CA LYS A 7 0.89 11.33 -17.36
C LYS A 7 1.00 11.06 -15.86
N PHE A 8 1.45 9.87 -15.46
CA PHE A 8 1.58 9.45 -14.07
C PHE A 8 3.01 9.63 -13.52
N ARG A 9 3.81 10.45 -14.20
CA ARG A 9 5.11 10.88 -13.75
C ARG A 9 4.95 12.20 -13.01
N ASP A 10 5.38 12.23 -11.77
CA ASP A 10 5.42 13.49 -11.03
C ASP A 10 6.46 14.43 -11.68
N PRO A 11 6.09 15.65 -12.13
CA PRO A 11 7.02 16.56 -12.77
C PRO A 11 8.14 17.04 -11.84
N GLY A 12 7.88 17.13 -10.52
CA GLY A 12 8.87 17.60 -9.55
C GLY A 12 9.95 16.56 -9.25
N THR A 13 9.56 15.30 -9.07
CA THR A 13 10.50 14.23 -8.68
C THR A 13 10.95 13.34 -9.83
N GLY A 14 10.24 13.34 -10.96
CA GLY A 14 10.45 12.44 -12.08
C GLY A 14 10.07 10.98 -11.80
N ILE A 15 9.44 10.69 -10.65
CA ILE A 15 9.06 9.33 -10.24
C ILE A 15 7.81 8.88 -11.00
N GLN A 16 7.84 7.66 -11.53
CA GLN A 16 6.65 6.98 -12.01
C GLN A 16 5.89 6.40 -10.82
N VAL A 17 4.77 7.02 -10.48
CA VAL A 17 4.07 6.79 -9.22
C VAL A 17 3.44 5.40 -9.15
N PHE A 18 2.88 4.90 -10.25
CA PHE A 18 2.11 3.66 -10.27
C PHE A 18 2.77 2.46 -10.98
N LEU A 19 4.05 2.59 -11.34
CA LEU A 19 4.84 1.48 -11.86
C LEU A 19 5.64 0.79 -10.74
N ALA A 20 5.45 -0.54 -10.67
CA ALA A 20 6.25 -1.39 -9.80
C ALA A 20 7.75 -1.21 -10.09
N PRO A 21 8.62 -1.37 -9.08
CA PRO A 21 10.06 -1.29 -9.29
C PRO A 21 10.50 -2.30 -10.33
N VAL A 22 11.20 -1.83 -11.37
CA VAL A 22 11.79 -2.69 -12.40
C VAL A 22 13.21 -3.03 -11.95
N VAL A 23 13.61 -4.29 -12.12
CA VAL A 23 15.01 -4.71 -11.91
C VAL A 23 15.89 -3.89 -12.85
N ALA A 24 16.95 -3.28 -12.33
CA ALA A 24 17.87 -2.53 -13.17
C ALA A 24 18.43 -3.45 -14.27
N PRO A 25 18.44 -3.03 -15.55
CA PRO A 25 18.99 -3.84 -16.62
C PRO A 25 20.48 -4.03 -16.36
N SER A 26 20.89 -5.22 -15.93
CA SER A 26 22.28 -5.61 -15.89
C SER A 26 22.72 -5.98 -17.31
N SER A 27 23.84 -5.42 -17.77
CA SER A 27 24.42 -5.65 -19.09
C SER A 27 24.88 -7.10 -19.36
N SER A 28 24.79 -7.99 -18.38
CA SER A 28 25.07 -9.43 -18.52
C SER A 28 23.80 -10.25 -18.28
N SER A 29 23.42 -11.09 -19.25
CA SER A 29 22.35 -12.08 -19.14
C SER A 29 22.56 -12.94 -17.89
N SER A 30 21.57 -12.95 -16.99
CA SER A 30 21.68 -13.59 -15.68
C SER A 30 21.50 -15.12 -15.77
N SER A 31 22.46 -15.82 -16.37
CA SER A 31 22.51 -17.29 -16.38
C SER A 31 22.36 -17.89 -14.97
N VAL A 32 22.81 -17.16 -13.95
CA VAL A 32 22.65 -17.50 -12.52
C VAL A 32 21.18 -17.69 -12.13
N ALA A 33 20.27 -16.82 -12.58
CA ALA A 33 18.86 -16.93 -12.23
C ALA A 33 18.23 -18.20 -12.82
N SER A 34 18.58 -18.54 -14.05
CA SER A 34 18.12 -19.77 -14.71
C SER A 34 18.66 -21.03 -14.04
N ILE A 35 19.93 -21.01 -13.60
CA ILE A 35 20.57 -22.13 -12.89
C ILE A 35 19.94 -22.35 -11.52
N LEU A 36 19.56 -21.29 -10.80
CA LEU A 36 18.96 -21.37 -9.47
C LEU A 36 17.44 -21.66 -9.48
N LEU A 37 16.78 -21.53 -10.63
CA LEU A 37 15.35 -21.73 -10.77
C LEU A 37 14.84 -23.10 -10.23
N PRO A 38 15.43 -24.26 -10.55
CA PRO A 38 14.97 -25.54 -10.01
C PRO A 38 15.10 -25.60 -8.47
N LEU A 39 16.18 -25.04 -7.92
CA LEU A 39 16.37 -24.96 -6.47
C LEU A 39 15.28 -24.08 -5.81
N PHE A 40 14.97 -22.93 -6.40
CA PHE A 40 13.91 -22.05 -5.91
C PHE A 40 12.52 -22.67 -6.05
N ALA A 41 12.27 -23.47 -7.08
CA ALA A 41 11.03 -24.20 -7.24
C ALA A 41 10.84 -25.23 -6.12
N VAL A 42 11.85 -26.07 -5.84
CA VAL A 42 11.80 -27.06 -4.74
C VAL A 42 11.62 -26.37 -3.38
N LEU A 43 12.43 -25.34 -3.10
CA LEU A 43 12.29 -24.56 -1.87
C LEU A 43 10.94 -23.85 -1.80
N GLY A 44 10.39 -23.45 -2.96
CA GLY A 44 9.07 -22.84 -3.08
C GLY A 44 7.95 -23.79 -2.65
N VAL A 45 8.03 -25.07 -3.01
CA VAL A 45 7.06 -26.09 -2.55
C VAL A 45 7.09 -26.21 -1.03
N VAL A 46 8.27 -26.34 -0.44
CA VAL A 46 8.43 -26.43 1.02
C VAL A 46 7.87 -25.18 1.71
N ARG A 47 8.22 -23.99 1.21
CA ARG A 47 7.72 -22.71 1.73
C ARG A 47 6.20 -22.59 1.59
N ALA A 48 5.63 -23.01 0.47
CA ALA A 48 4.19 -22.97 0.21
C ALA A 48 3.42 -23.86 1.19
N VAL A 49 3.89 -25.09 1.43
CA VAL A 49 3.26 -26.02 2.38
C VAL A 49 3.34 -25.48 3.80
N VAL A 50 4.53 -25.08 4.27
CA VAL A 50 4.73 -24.56 5.63
C VAL A 50 3.94 -23.27 5.84
N GLY A 51 4.05 -22.31 4.90
CA GLY A 51 3.33 -21.05 4.96
C GLY A 51 1.81 -21.24 4.90
N GLY A 52 1.32 -22.14 4.05
CA GLY A 52 -0.10 -22.45 3.92
C GLY A 52 -0.69 -23.09 5.17
N VAL A 53 -0.02 -24.09 5.75
CA VAL A 53 -0.44 -24.73 7.01
C VAL A 53 -0.46 -23.73 8.16
N CYS A 54 0.61 -22.96 8.34
CA CYS A 54 0.65 -21.93 9.39
C CYS A 54 -0.38 -20.82 9.17
N TRP A 55 -0.68 -20.43 7.93
CA TRP A 55 -1.75 -19.50 7.63
C TRP A 55 -3.11 -20.06 8.06
N GLY A 56 -3.42 -21.32 7.72
CA GLY A 56 -4.64 -21.99 8.18
C GLY A 56 -4.76 -22.04 9.70
N LEU A 57 -3.67 -22.40 10.39
CA LEU A 57 -3.61 -22.40 11.86
C LEU A 57 -3.79 -21.00 12.44
N TYR A 58 -3.23 -19.96 11.82
CA TYR A 58 -3.47 -18.57 12.24
C TYR A 58 -4.96 -18.19 12.12
N LEU A 59 -5.64 -18.59 11.05
CA LEU A 59 -7.06 -18.29 10.88
C LEU A 59 -7.93 -18.87 12.00
N GLY A 60 -7.58 -20.08 12.49
CA GLY A 60 -8.26 -20.73 13.61
C GLY A 60 -7.85 -20.21 14.99
N PHE A 61 -6.55 -20.19 15.29
CA PHE A 61 -6.04 -19.92 16.65
C PHE A 61 -5.68 -18.44 16.91
N ARG A 62 -5.56 -17.61 15.86
CA ARG A 62 -5.16 -16.19 15.93
C ARG A 62 -3.82 -15.93 16.65
N TRP A 63 -2.96 -16.94 16.73
CA TRP A 63 -1.65 -16.82 17.39
C TRP A 63 -0.60 -16.17 16.48
N LYS A 64 0.05 -15.10 16.98
CA LYS A 64 1.07 -14.35 16.21
C LYS A 64 2.29 -15.17 15.79
N GLY A 65 2.59 -16.26 16.50
CA GLY A 65 3.68 -17.18 16.14
C GLY A 65 3.48 -17.80 14.75
N PHE A 66 2.25 -18.11 14.38
CA PHE A 66 1.95 -18.63 13.04
C PHE A 66 2.20 -17.58 11.95
N LEU A 67 1.83 -16.30 12.18
CA LEU A 67 2.17 -15.22 11.25
C LEU A 67 3.68 -15.05 11.07
N ARG A 68 4.46 -15.27 12.12
CA ARG A 68 5.92 -15.21 12.02
C ARG A 68 6.46 -16.26 11.06
N VAL A 69 5.92 -17.48 11.11
CA VAL A 69 6.29 -18.58 10.20
C VAL A 69 5.82 -18.28 8.78
N VAL A 70 4.64 -17.70 8.60
CA VAL A 70 4.17 -17.23 7.27
C VAL A 70 5.13 -16.20 6.68
N LEU A 71 5.51 -15.17 7.45
CA LEU A 71 6.47 -14.16 7.03
C LEU A 71 7.85 -14.78 6.71
N PHE A 72 8.29 -15.76 7.50
CA PHE A 72 9.52 -16.51 7.23
C PHE A 72 9.43 -17.29 5.91
N ALA A 73 8.31 -17.97 5.64
CA ALA A 73 8.06 -18.69 4.38
C ALA A 73 8.03 -17.74 3.17
N LEU A 74 7.60 -16.49 3.35
CA LEU A 74 7.68 -15.45 2.31
C LEU A 74 9.09 -14.87 2.13
N GLY A 75 10.03 -15.24 3.00
CA GLY A 75 11.43 -14.86 2.96
C GLY A 75 11.83 -13.71 3.87
N PHE A 76 10.92 -13.22 4.73
CA PHE A 76 11.22 -12.18 5.71
C PHE A 76 11.84 -12.79 6.98
N VAL A 77 13.07 -13.27 6.84
CA VAL A 77 13.80 -13.95 7.92
C VAL A 77 14.10 -13.02 9.09
N ARG A 78 14.33 -11.73 8.86
CA ARG A 78 14.52 -10.72 9.90
C ARG A 78 13.63 -9.53 9.61
N LEU A 79 12.86 -9.12 10.63
CA LEU A 79 12.12 -7.86 10.62
C LEU A 79 12.97 -6.86 11.42
N ALA A 80 13.74 -6.02 10.72
CA ALA A 80 14.49 -4.96 11.38
C ALA A 80 13.49 -3.87 11.77
N VAL A 81 13.10 -3.87 13.05
CA VAL A 81 12.24 -2.84 13.61
C VAL A 81 13.15 -1.82 14.29
N ASP A 82 13.26 -0.65 13.67
CA ASP A 82 14.03 0.48 14.20
C ASP A 82 13.06 1.47 14.85
N GLU A 83 13.24 1.73 16.14
CA GLU A 83 12.55 2.85 16.79
C GLU A 83 13.25 4.16 16.43
N VAL A 84 12.51 5.08 15.84
CA VAL A 84 12.99 6.44 15.56
C VAL A 84 12.52 7.32 16.72
N SER A 85 13.37 7.49 17.73
CA SER A 85 13.06 8.41 18.82
C SER A 85 13.14 9.86 18.31
N SER A 86 12.01 10.58 18.32
CA SER A 86 11.91 11.98 17.90
C SER A 86 12.65 12.97 18.83
N SER A 87 13.27 12.51 19.92
CA SER A 87 13.89 13.38 20.92
C SER A 87 15.17 12.77 21.47
N ASN A 88 16.18 13.62 21.72
CA ASN A 88 17.51 13.33 22.32
C ASN A 88 17.48 12.66 23.72
N LYS A 89 16.36 12.08 24.15
CA LYS A 89 16.25 11.37 25.41
C LYS A 89 16.91 10.00 25.28
N ARG A 90 18.12 9.93 25.87
CA ARG A 90 18.97 8.76 26.14
C ARG A 90 18.29 7.41 25.92
N GLN A 91 18.81 6.74 24.90
CA GLN A 91 18.55 5.39 24.42
C GLN A 91 18.73 4.37 25.55
N GLY A 92 17.63 4.01 26.22
CA GLY A 92 17.60 2.98 27.27
C GLY A 92 16.70 1.81 26.85
N VAL A 93 17.34 0.70 26.44
CA VAL A 93 16.81 -0.67 26.31
C VAL A 93 15.53 -0.83 25.44
N VAL A 94 15.74 -0.91 24.12
CA VAL A 94 14.75 -1.00 23.02
C VAL A 94 14.20 -2.42 22.81
N ALA A 95 13.84 -3.14 23.89
CA ALA A 95 13.39 -4.54 23.77
C ALA A 95 11.87 -4.77 23.95
N SER A 96 11.08 -3.74 24.28
CA SER A 96 9.61 -3.82 24.44
C SER A 96 8.81 -3.11 23.34
N ALA A 97 9.45 -2.89 22.19
CA ALA A 97 9.30 -1.74 21.30
C ALA A 97 8.03 -1.62 20.44
N VAL A 98 7.26 -2.68 20.19
CA VAL A 98 6.09 -2.55 19.30
C VAL A 98 4.94 -3.39 19.84
N GLY A 99 3.98 -2.70 20.45
CA GLY A 99 2.65 -3.22 20.74
C GLY A 99 2.58 -4.13 21.96
N VAL A 100 1.54 -3.90 22.76
CA VAL A 100 1.09 -4.72 23.91
C VAL A 100 1.93 -4.54 25.17
N GLY A 101 1.65 -3.49 25.95
CA GLY A 101 2.00 -3.52 27.37
C GLY A 101 2.17 -2.18 28.07
N GLY A 102 2.14 -1.07 27.34
CA GLY A 102 2.00 0.23 27.98
C GLY A 102 0.67 0.25 28.72
N LYS A 103 0.68 0.10 30.05
CA LYS A 103 -0.46 0.26 30.97
C LYS A 103 -1.02 1.71 30.95
N GLY A 104 -1.08 2.36 29.80
CA GLY A 104 -1.83 3.59 29.59
C GLY A 104 -3.30 3.22 29.59
N LYS A 105 -3.92 3.25 30.78
CA LYS A 105 -5.35 3.00 30.93
C LYS A 105 -6.14 3.96 30.04
N GLY A 106 -6.79 3.43 28.99
CA GLY A 106 -7.99 4.03 28.41
C GLY A 106 -7.91 4.63 27.00
N LYS A 107 -6.75 4.69 26.33
CA LYS A 107 -6.68 5.18 24.94
C LYS A 107 -6.44 4.06 23.93
N VAL A 108 -7.18 4.09 22.83
CA VAL A 108 -7.02 3.14 21.71
C VAL A 108 -5.72 3.45 20.96
N GLU A 109 -5.03 2.43 20.46
CA GLU A 109 -3.81 2.62 19.65
C GLU A 109 -4.20 2.73 18.16
N LEU A 110 -3.91 3.88 17.54
CA LEU A 110 -4.09 4.10 16.10
C LEU A 110 -2.72 4.04 15.41
N VAL A 111 -2.50 3.00 14.60
CA VAL A 111 -1.30 2.81 13.79
C VAL A 111 -1.51 3.38 12.39
N LEU A 112 -0.94 4.54 12.14
CA LEU A 112 -0.83 5.14 10.81
C LEU A 112 0.35 4.49 10.08
N ALA A 113 0.07 3.78 9.00
CA ALA A 113 1.11 3.10 8.24
C ALA A 113 1.10 3.44 6.75
N ASN A 114 2.28 3.48 6.14
CA ASN A 114 2.32 3.46 4.69
C ASN A 114 1.94 2.07 4.19
N HIS A 115 1.27 2.04 3.05
CA HIS A 115 0.80 0.81 2.45
C HIS A 115 1.28 0.70 1.01
N SER A 116 2.05 -0.34 0.75
CA SER A 116 2.67 -0.66 -0.52
C SER A 116 2.49 -2.14 -0.94
N SER A 117 2.06 -3.02 -0.04
CA SER A 117 1.88 -4.45 -0.31
C SER A 117 0.92 -5.11 0.66
N TRP A 118 0.29 -6.21 0.24
CA TRP A 118 -0.50 -7.08 1.11
C TRP A 118 0.35 -7.68 2.26
N ILE A 119 1.67 -7.73 2.07
CA ILE A 119 2.64 -8.15 3.08
C ILE A 119 2.67 -7.15 4.26
N ASP A 120 2.38 -5.87 4.03
CA ASP A 120 2.36 -4.87 5.10
C ASP A 120 1.32 -5.21 6.16
N LEU A 121 0.16 -5.73 5.74
CA LEU A 121 -0.90 -6.17 6.66
C LEU A 121 -0.45 -7.37 7.50
N LEU A 122 0.33 -8.29 6.93
CA LEU A 122 0.91 -9.41 7.66
C LEU A 122 1.95 -8.93 8.69
N VAL A 123 2.84 -8.01 8.28
CA VAL A 123 3.86 -7.44 9.17
C VAL A 123 3.19 -6.69 10.32
N LEU A 124 2.20 -5.84 10.04
CA LEU A 124 1.47 -5.12 11.08
C LEU A 124 0.67 -6.06 12.00
N SER A 125 0.04 -7.10 11.47
CA SER A 125 -0.67 -8.10 12.29
C SER A 125 0.25 -8.91 13.19
N TYR A 126 1.50 -9.11 12.77
CA TYR A 126 2.53 -9.73 13.59
C TYR A 126 3.03 -8.76 14.69
N LEU A 127 3.26 -7.49 14.34
CA LEU A 127 3.76 -6.46 15.25
C LEU A 127 2.72 -6.01 16.29
N TYR A 128 1.45 -5.96 15.90
CA TYR A 128 0.34 -5.51 16.72
C TYR A 128 -0.70 -6.64 16.82
N PRO A 129 -0.60 -7.52 17.83
CA PRO A 129 -1.53 -8.62 18.03
C PRO A 129 -2.97 -8.15 18.14
N GLY A 130 -3.85 -8.74 17.32
CA GLY A 130 -5.27 -8.38 17.30
C GLY A 130 -5.59 -7.08 16.56
N ILE A 131 -4.64 -6.50 15.83
CA ILE A 131 -4.89 -5.29 15.03
C ILE A 131 -5.99 -5.52 13.99
N GLN A 132 -6.84 -4.52 13.86
CA GLN A 132 -7.87 -4.45 12.82
C GLN A 132 -7.56 -3.30 11.86
N PHE A 133 -8.09 -3.37 10.65
CA PHE A 133 -7.75 -2.43 9.58
C PHE A 133 -8.92 -1.52 9.28
N ILE A 134 -8.68 -0.21 9.42
CA ILE A 134 -9.62 0.82 9.02
C ILE A 134 -9.50 1.00 7.51
N VAL A 135 -10.61 0.81 6.80
CA VAL A 135 -10.71 0.96 5.36
C VAL A 135 -11.77 2.01 5.03
N PRO A 136 -11.43 3.07 4.28
CA PRO A 136 -12.42 4.05 3.84
C PRO A 136 -13.42 3.40 2.87
N VAL A 137 -14.67 3.82 2.91
CA VAL A 137 -15.73 3.37 2.00
C VAL A 137 -16.09 4.53 1.07
N ILE A 138 -16.02 4.30 -0.23
CA ILE A 138 -16.30 5.32 -1.24
C ILE A 138 -17.71 5.17 -1.80
N GLU A 139 -18.29 6.30 -2.19
CA GLU A 139 -19.57 6.32 -2.90
C GLU A 139 -19.44 5.73 -4.30
N GLU A 140 -20.41 4.91 -4.69
CA GLU A 140 -20.48 4.38 -6.04
C GLU A 140 -20.91 5.50 -6.97
N VAL A 141 -19.98 6.00 -7.78
CA VAL A 141 -20.31 6.94 -8.85
C VAL A 141 -21.16 6.17 -9.85
N THR A 142 -22.47 6.28 -9.69
CA THR A 142 -23.43 5.79 -10.68
C THR A 142 -23.20 6.68 -11.89
N THR A 143 -22.33 6.24 -12.80
CA THR A 143 -22.32 6.76 -14.16
C THR A 143 -23.66 6.36 -14.74
N GLY A 144 -24.68 7.19 -14.47
CA GLY A 144 -25.93 7.12 -15.21
C GLY A 144 -25.59 7.08 -16.69
N PRO A 145 -26.42 6.42 -17.51
CA PRO A 145 -26.20 6.38 -18.95
C PRO A 145 -26.04 7.82 -19.42
N SER A 146 -24.81 8.23 -19.71
CA SER A 146 -24.53 9.52 -20.29
C SER A 146 -25.08 9.43 -21.70
N THR A 147 -26.35 9.83 -21.85
CA THR A 147 -27.03 10.06 -23.12
C THR A 147 -26.41 11.30 -23.77
N SER A 148 -25.08 11.35 -23.87
CA SER A 148 -24.39 12.22 -24.80
C SER A 148 -24.59 11.55 -26.16
N THR A 149 -25.67 11.93 -26.82
CA THR A 149 -25.87 11.74 -28.25
C THR A 149 -24.54 12.08 -28.94
N PRO A 150 -23.95 11.18 -29.74
CA PRO A 150 -22.70 11.45 -30.42
C PRO A 150 -22.96 12.50 -31.51
N GLU A 151 -22.93 13.78 -31.14
CA GLU A 151 -22.90 14.85 -32.11
C GLU A 151 -21.57 14.80 -32.86
N GLY A 152 -21.62 14.23 -34.07
CA GLY A 152 -20.79 14.60 -35.20
C GLY A 152 -19.28 14.61 -34.96
N VAL A 153 -18.70 13.50 -34.50
CA VAL A 153 -17.24 13.31 -34.61
C VAL A 153 -16.88 13.21 -36.09
N LYS A 154 -16.55 14.35 -36.70
CA LYS A 154 -15.90 14.42 -38.00
C LYS A 154 -14.66 13.53 -37.95
N LYS A 155 -14.57 12.53 -38.84
CA LYS A 155 -13.41 11.64 -39.03
C LYS A 155 -12.16 12.50 -39.24
N ARG A 156 -11.40 12.74 -38.15
CA ARG A 156 -10.11 13.43 -38.22
C ARG A 156 -9.11 12.44 -38.79
N GLY A 157 -8.56 12.77 -39.96
CA GLY A 157 -7.66 11.91 -40.73
C GLY A 157 -6.49 11.39 -39.91
N THR A 158 -6.00 10.21 -40.32
CA THR A 158 -4.79 9.57 -39.80
C THR A 158 -3.64 10.56 -39.69
N PRO A 159 -3.03 10.73 -38.51
CA PRO A 159 -1.88 11.60 -38.35
C PRO A 159 -0.68 11.06 -39.16
N LYS A 160 -0.07 11.94 -39.98
CA LYS A 160 1.18 11.66 -40.69
C LYS A 160 2.31 11.37 -39.69
N ALA A 161 3.15 10.39 -40.02
CA ALA A 161 4.11 9.74 -39.12
C ALA A 161 5.30 10.59 -38.62
N ASN A 162 5.44 11.89 -38.94
CA ASN A 162 6.73 12.61 -38.77
C ASN A 162 6.64 13.99 -38.10
N ALA A 163 5.65 14.28 -37.25
CA ALA A 163 5.57 15.55 -36.53
C ALA A 163 5.62 15.37 -35.01
N MET A 164 6.78 14.97 -34.47
CA MET A 164 7.08 15.04 -33.04
C MET A 164 8.03 16.21 -32.78
N SER A 165 7.46 17.36 -32.43
CA SER A 165 8.21 18.43 -31.75
C SER A 165 8.40 18.06 -30.29
N ALA A 166 9.65 18.09 -29.82
CA ALA A 166 10.07 17.71 -28.47
C ALA A 166 9.63 18.70 -27.36
N ASN A 167 8.84 19.73 -27.69
CA ASN A 167 8.46 20.82 -26.78
C ASN A 167 6.95 20.95 -26.54
N THR A 168 6.19 19.87 -26.69
CA THR A 168 4.80 19.86 -26.23
C THR A 168 4.78 19.78 -24.71
N ARG A 169 4.70 20.96 -24.07
CA ARG A 169 4.29 21.11 -22.67
C ARG A 169 3.00 20.32 -22.51
N ILE A 170 3.09 19.17 -21.84
CA ILE A 170 1.93 18.35 -21.48
C ILE A 170 1.10 19.22 -20.55
N VAL A 171 0.11 19.92 -21.09
CA VAL A 171 -0.94 20.52 -20.28
C VAL A 171 -1.69 19.34 -19.69
N PRO A 172 -1.62 19.10 -18.37
CA PRO A 172 -2.38 18.02 -17.77
C PRO A 172 -3.85 18.28 -18.14
N PRO A 173 -4.57 17.30 -18.71
CA PRO A 173 -5.96 17.50 -19.06
C PRO A 173 -6.69 17.95 -17.79
N THR A 174 -7.24 19.16 -17.82
CA THR A 174 -8.13 19.74 -16.80
C THR A 174 -9.49 19.05 -16.86
N THR A 175 -9.52 17.73 -16.91
CA THR A 175 -10.73 16.98 -16.63
C THR A 175 -11.00 17.18 -15.16
N THR A 176 -12.04 17.94 -14.85
CA THR A 176 -12.66 18.10 -13.53
C THR A 176 -13.12 16.73 -13.05
N THR A 177 -12.16 15.91 -12.64
CA THR A 177 -12.42 14.60 -12.07
C THR A 177 -12.89 14.89 -10.65
N THR A 178 -14.19 14.73 -10.44
CA THR A 178 -14.77 14.86 -9.11
C THR A 178 -14.06 13.87 -8.18
N THR A 179 -13.51 14.41 -7.10
CA THR A 179 -12.95 13.60 -6.02
C THR A 179 -14.08 12.72 -5.47
N PRO A 180 -13.83 11.43 -5.24
CA PRO A 180 -14.86 10.54 -4.74
C PRO A 180 -15.24 10.97 -3.32
N THR A 181 -16.53 11.04 -3.04
CA THR A 181 -17.02 11.24 -1.69
C THR A 181 -16.71 10.00 -0.86
N ILE A 182 -16.03 10.19 0.29
CA ILE A 182 -15.85 9.14 1.29
C ILE A 182 -17.15 9.09 2.12
N LEU A 183 -17.88 7.98 2.04
CA LEU A 183 -19.12 7.77 2.80
C LEU A 183 -18.86 7.56 4.29
N GLY A 184 -17.69 7.01 4.61
CA GLY A 184 -17.27 6.72 5.98
C GLY A 184 -16.15 5.70 6.01
N TYR A 185 -16.03 5.01 7.14
CA TYR A 185 -14.95 4.08 7.45
C TYR A 185 -15.53 2.77 7.98
N THR A 186 -14.88 1.66 7.64
CA THR A 186 -15.23 0.36 8.19
C THR A 186 -14.01 -0.33 8.78
N ILE A 187 -14.25 -1.24 9.72
CA ILE A 187 -13.21 -2.01 10.40
C ILE A 187 -13.20 -3.43 9.84
N LEU A 188 -12.07 -3.85 9.29
CA LEU A 188 -11.88 -5.17 8.71
C LEU A 188 -10.83 -5.97 9.47
N THR A 189 -11.06 -7.27 9.58
CA THR A 189 -10.03 -8.21 10.03
C THR A 189 -8.99 -8.44 8.92
N LEU A 190 -7.81 -8.98 9.27
CA LEU A 190 -6.75 -9.26 8.30
C LEU A 190 -7.24 -10.00 7.04
N PRO A 191 -7.96 -11.14 7.12
CA PRO A 191 -8.43 -11.85 5.92
C PRO A 191 -9.42 -11.03 5.08
N SER A 192 -10.29 -10.26 5.75
CA SER A 192 -11.28 -9.41 5.08
C SER A 192 -10.64 -8.19 4.40
N ALA A 193 -9.50 -7.71 4.88
CA ALA A 193 -8.79 -6.56 4.31
C ALA A 193 -7.94 -6.93 3.08
N LEU A 194 -7.41 -8.16 3.01
CA LEU A 194 -6.53 -8.62 1.92
C LEU A 194 -7.09 -8.41 0.50
N PRO A 195 -8.38 -8.69 0.19
CA PRO A 195 -8.90 -8.52 -1.17
C PRO A 195 -8.92 -7.07 -1.68
N PHE A 196 -8.93 -6.09 -0.77
CA PHE A 196 -8.96 -4.67 -1.12
C PHE A 196 -7.57 -4.12 -1.44
N ILE A 197 -6.51 -4.88 -1.15
CA ILE A 197 -5.14 -4.44 -1.38
C ILE A 197 -4.82 -4.33 -2.87
N GLY A 198 -4.26 -3.18 -3.24
CA GLY A 198 -3.93 -2.83 -4.61
C GLY A 198 -5.13 -2.45 -5.49
N ASN A 199 -6.33 -2.44 -4.92
CA ASN A 199 -7.54 -1.93 -5.55
C ASN A 199 -7.85 -0.50 -5.05
N LEU A 200 -8.98 0.05 -5.47
CA LEU A 200 -9.56 1.23 -4.84
C LEU A 200 -10.23 0.82 -3.52
N PRO A 201 -10.46 1.76 -2.60
CA PRO A 201 -11.30 1.51 -1.45
C PRO A 201 -12.66 0.90 -1.87
N PRO A 202 -13.22 -0.02 -1.06
CA PRO A 202 -14.48 -0.67 -1.38
C PRO A 202 -15.64 0.32 -1.47
N THR A 203 -16.59 0.03 -2.36
CA THR A 203 -17.92 0.63 -2.35
C THR A 203 -18.81 -0.09 -1.34
N ARG A 204 -19.93 0.53 -0.97
CA ARG A 204 -20.95 -0.10 -0.10
C ARG A 204 -21.39 -1.48 -0.61
N THR A 205 -21.50 -1.63 -1.93
CA THR A 205 -21.93 -2.85 -2.62
C THR A 205 -20.94 -4.01 -2.53
N LEU A 206 -19.64 -3.73 -2.33
CA LEU A 206 -18.61 -4.76 -2.17
C LEU A 206 -18.46 -5.27 -0.73
N LEU A 207 -19.06 -4.58 0.23
CA LEU A 207 -19.03 -4.96 1.64
C LEU A 207 -20.27 -5.81 1.99
N PRO A 208 -20.15 -6.78 2.91
CA PRO A 208 -21.31 -7.47 3.47
C PRO A 208 -22.33 -6.48 4.02
N SER A 209 -23.63 -6.74 3.84
CA SER A 209 -24.69 -5.85 4.33
C SER A 209 -24.67 -5.67 5.86
N THR A 210 -24.08 -6.63 6.58
CA THR A 210 -23.86 -6.61 8.03
C THR A 210 -22.72 -5.70 8.47
N THR A 211 -21.90 -5.21 7.54
CA THR A 211 -20.74 -4.38 7.85
C THR A 211 -21.20 -2.96 8.23
N THR A 212 -20.90 -2.56 9.46
CA THR A 212 -21.13 -1.20 9.96
C THR A 212 -20.18 -0.22 9.27
N ILE A 213 -20.73 0.91 8.84
CA ILE A 213 -19.97 2.04 8.31
C ILE A 213 -20.10 3.18 9.31
N HIS A 214 -18.95 3.66 9.76
CA HIS A 214 -18.80 4.73 10.70
C HIS A 214 -18.58 6.04 9.93
N PRO A 215 -19.35 7.11 10.19
CA PRO A 215 -19.26 8.34 9.41
C PRO A 215 -17.90 9.04 9.59
N THR A 216 -17.29 8.95 10.76
CA THR A 216 -16.04 9.64 11.10
C THR A 216 -14.99 8.70 11.67
N LEU A 217 -13.71 9.05 11.52
CA LEU A 217 -12.61 8.28 12.11
C LEU A 217 -12.72 8.19 13.64
N ASP A 218 -13.13 9.26 14.31
CA ASP A 218 -13.31 9.25 15.78
C ASP A 218 -14.39 8.26 16.25
N SER A 219 -15.47 8.12 15.46
CA SER A 219 -16.51 7.12 15.75
C SER A 219 -16.00 5.68 15.59
N VAL A 220 -15.03 5.44 14.70
CA VAL A 220 -14.34 4.14 14.59
C VAL A 220 -13.48 3.88 15.82
N LEU A 221 -12.69 4.88 16.23
CA LEU A 221 -11.74 4.78 17.34
C LEU A 221 -12.42 4.53 18.70
N THR A 222 -13.67 4.92 18.85
CA THR A 222 -14.46 4.69 20.08
C THR A 222 -15.19 3.35 20.10
N THR A 223 -15.30 2.67 18.95
CA THR A 223 -16.10 1.44 18.81
C THR A 223 -15.38 0.19 19.30
N THR A 224 -14.05 0.13 19.20
CA THR A 224 -13.28 -1.08 19.54
C THR A 224 -12.10 -0.77 20.46
N PRO A 225 -11.82 -1.62 21.45
CA PRO A 225 -10.62 -1.52 22.27
C PRO A 225 -9.35 -2.05 21.58
N SER A 226 -9.48 -2.72 20.43
CA SER A 226 -8.34 -3.29 19.70
C SER A 226 -7.50 -2.21 19.02
N PRO A 227 -6.18 -2.42 18.86
CA PRO A 227 -5.37 -1.53 18.03
C PRO A 227 -5.93 -1.48 16.60
N LEU A 228 -5.86 -0.31 15.98
CA LEU A 228 -6.40 -0.04 14.66
C LEU A 228 -5.30 0.43 13.73
N ALA A 229 -5.12 -0.23 12.59
CA ALA A 229 -4.26 0.25 11.50
C ALA A 229 -5.08 1.07 10.52
N PHE A 230 -4.65 2.30 10.24
CA PHE A 230 -5.16 3.10 9.14
C PHE A 230 -4.07 3.26 8.08
N PHE A 231 -4.46 2.97 6.85
CA PHE A 231 -3.63 3.16 5.66
C PHE A 231 -4.18 4.33 4.88
N PRO A 232 -3.59 5.52 4.93
CA PRO A 232 -4.15 6.65 4.21
C PRO A 232 -3.91 6.57 2.67
N GLU A 233 -3.65 5.37 2.13
CA GLU A 233 -3.20 5.07 0.75
C GLU A 233 -2.06 5.97 0.27
N LEU A 234 -0.99 5.96 1.06
CA LEU A 234 0.03 6.99 1.02
C LEU A 234 1.22 6.74 0.17
N VAL A 235 1.35 5.59 -0.45
CA VAL A 235 2.63 5.25 -1.06
C VAL A 235 2.48 4.90 -2.51
N THR A 236 3.40 5.46 -3.29
CA THR A 236 3.57 5.11 -4.68
C THR A 236 3.82 3.63 -4.83
N SER A 237 3.45 3.08 -5.97
CA SER A 237 3.56 1.66 -6.27
C SER A 237 4.95 1.05 -6.21
N ASN A 238 5.98 1.88 -6.15
CA ASN A 238 7.37 1.49 -6.02
C ASN A 238 7.93 1.74 -4.61
N ASN A 239 7.11 2.19 -3.67
CA ASN A 239 7.52 2.52 -2.30
C ASN A 239 8.69 3.53 -2.25
N ARG A 240 8.66 4.55 -3.11
CA ARG A 240 9.69 5.60 -3.19
C ARG A 240 9.18 7.00 -2.86
N ALA A 241 7.87 7.17 -2.89
CA ALA A 241 7.24 8.46 -2.69
C ALA A 241 5.92 8.32 -1.93
N LEU A 242 5.50 9.43 -1.33
CA LEU A 242 4.21 9.62 -0.71
C LEU A 242 3.25 10.30 -1.69
N LEU A 243 2.03 9.75 -1.79
CA LEU A 243 0.91 10.39 -2.47
C LEU A 243 0.36 11.52 -1.61
N HIS A 244 -0.26 12.51 -2.25
CA HIS A 244 -0.92 13.59 -1.52
C HIS A 244 -2.13 13.05 -0.75
N ILE A 245 -2.22 13.42 0.54
CA ILE A 245 -3.22 12.90 1.46
C ILE A 245 -4.36 13.88 1.60
N THR A 246 -5.55 13.46 1.19
CA THR A 246 -6.78 14.23 1.42
C THR A 246 -7.69 13.59 2.46
N SER A 247 -7.36 12.39 2.93
CA SER A 247 -8.21 11.56 3.80
C SER A 247 -7.90 11.66 5.29
N LEU A 248 -6.83 12.35 5.69
CA LEU A 248 -6.52 12.54 7.11
C LEU A 248 -7.34 13.70 7.69
N PRO A 249 -7.81 13.60 8.94
CA PRO A 249 -8.42 14.72 9.64
C PRO A 249 -7.42 15.87 9.84
N SER A 250 -7.93 17.10 9.92
CA SER A 250 -7.11 18.30 10.14
C SER A 250 -6.42 18.32 11.51
N HIS A 251 -6.99 17.59 12.48
CA HIS A 251 -6.54 17.53 13.87
C HIS A 251 -6.28 16.08 14.30
N PRO A 252 -5.37 15.86 15.27
CA PRO A 252 -5.13 14.53 15.81
C PRO A 252 -6.39 13.99 16.52
N PRO A 253 -6.71 12.70 16.39
CA PRO A 253 -7.82 12.10 17.12
C PRO A 253 -7.53 12.09 18.62
N THR A 254 -8.40 12.71 19.43
CA THR A 254 -8.22 12.87 20.88
C THR A 254 -8.33 11.57 21.66
N THR A 255 -9.08 10.61 21.11
CA THR A 255 -9.43 9.32 21.71
C THR A 255 -8.34 8.26 21.54
N ALA A 256 -7.35 8.50 20.69
CA ALA A 256 -6.34 7.51 20.34
C ALA A 256 -4.90 8.02 20.49
N ARG A 257 -4.01 7.09 20.83
CA ARG A 257 -2.56 7.29 20.75
C ARG A 257 -2.11 6.98 19.31
N CYS A 258 -1.50 7.96 18.67
CA CYS A 258 -1.12 7.85 17.26
C CYS A 258 0.31 7.32 17.10
N HIS A 259 0.42 6.15 16.50
CA HIS A 259 1.64 5.44 16.18
C HIS A 259 1.90 5.54 14.69
N LEU A 260 3.06 6.07 14.30
CA LEU A 260 3.48 6.10 12.91
C LEU A 260 4.41 4.93 12.63
N THR A 261 4.05 4.12 11.65
CA THR A 261 4.86 2.98 11.20
C THR A 261 5.16 3.12 9.73
N THR A 262 6.44 3.04 9.36
CA THR A 262 6.85 3.04 7.96
C THR A 262 7.51 1.72 7.59
N LEU A 263 7.08 1.12 6.49
CA LEU A 263 7.60 -0.12 5.92
C LEU A 263 8.31 0.18 4.61
N LYS A 264 9.59 -0.18 4.52
CA LYS A 264 10.41 -0.01 3.31
C LYS A 264 11.03 -1.33 2.89
N TYR A 265 10.63 -1.81 1.71
CA TYR A 265 11.16 -3.04 1.14
C TYR A 265 12.51 -2.81 0.46
N SER A 266 13.36 -3.83 0.51
CA SER A 266 14.55 -3.88 -0.34
C SER A 266 14.16 -3.83 -1.82
N PRO A 267 14.94 -3.16 -2.68
CA PRO A 267 14.69 -3.14 -4.11
C PRO A 267 14.76 -4.56 -4.70
N PRO A 268 14.04 -4.84 -5.80
CA PRO A 268 14.13 -6.14 -6.44
C PRO A 268 15.54 -6.36 -7.00
N THR A 269 15.99 -7.62 -6.97
CA THR A 269 17.26 -8.07 -7.54
C THR A 269 16.98 -9.03 -8.70
N GLN A 270 18.02 -9.50 -9.39
CA GLN A 270 17.85 -10.53 -10.44
C GLN A 270 17.23 -11.82 -9.92
N THR A 271 17.46 -12.15 -8.64
CA THR A 271 16.98 -13.38 -7.99
C THR A 271 15.83 -13.15 -7.04
N SER A 272 15.36 -11.92 -6.85
CA SER A 272 14.25 -11.60 -5.95
C SER A 272 13.34 -10.59 -6.59
N ILE A 273 12.09 -11.00 -6.87
CA ILE A 273 11.07 -10.07 -7.35
C ILE A 273 10.74 -9.02 -6.28
N THR A 274 10.07 -7.95 -6.70
CA THR A 274 9.58 -6.90 -5.78
C THR A 274 8.60 -7.47 -4.76
N SER A 275 8.73 -7.09 -3.49
CA SER A 275 7.72 -7.38 -2.46
C SER A 275 6.52 -6.42 -2.53
N VAL A 276 6.61 -5.37 -3.34
CA VAL A 276 5.62 -4.30 -3.46
C VAL A 276 4.45 -4.75 -4.35
N TYR A 277 3.22 -4.60 -3.87
CA TYR A 277 1.97 -4.94 -4.56
C TYR A 277 0.90 -3.89 -4.26
N THR A 278 0.88 -2.86 -5.08
CA THR A 278 0.04 -1.65 -4.92
C THR A 278 -1.02 -1.49 -5.99
N VAL A 279 -0.90 -2.26 -7.07
CA VAL A 279 -1.80 -2.21 -8.20
C VAL A 279 -2.13 -3.65 -8.53
N ALA A 280 -3.40 -4.01 -8.35
CA ALA A 280 -3.90 -5.29 -8.81
C ALA A 280 -3.68 -5.38 -10.32
N LYS A 281 -2.85 -6.34 -10.75
CA LYS A 281 -2.70 -6.61 -12.18
C LYS A 281 -4.00 -7.27 -12.66
N PRO A 282 -4.50 -6.94 -13.86
CA PRO A 282 -5.77 -7.49 -14.33
C PRO A 282 -5.77 -9.02 -14.43
N THR A 283 -4.60 -9.61 -14.68
CA THR A 283 -4.37 -11.06 -14.71
C THR A 283 -3.73 -11.59 -13.42
N GLY A 284 -3.30 -10.71 -12.51
CA GLY A 284 -2.47 -11.07 -11.37
C GLY A 284 -3.19 -10.84 -10.05
N SER A 285 -3.85 -11.90 -9.58
CA SER A 285 -4.34 -11.99 -8.21
C SER A 285 -3.17 -11.91 -7.21
N ILE A 286 -3.48 -11.61 -5.95
CA ILE A 286 -2.53 -11.74 -4.84
C ILE A 286 -1.87 -13.13 -4.85
N LEU A 287 -2.59 -14.17 -5.27
CA LEU A 287 -2.07 -15.53 -5.42
C LEU A 287 -0.98 -15.64 -6.49
N SER A 288 -1.11 -14.94 -7.62
CA SER A 288 -0.05 -14.90 -8.64
C SER A 288 1.21 -14.24 -8.08
N HIS A 289 1.06 -13.12 -7.38
CA HIS A 289 2.20 -12.46 -6.74
C HIS A 289 2.82 -13.34 -5.65
N LEU A 290 2.00 -13.98 -4.82
CA LEU A 290 2.42 -14.96 -3.81
C LEU A 290 3.20 -16.13 -4.44
N ALA A 291 2.70 -16.70 -5.53
CA ALA A 291 3.39 -17.78 -6.24
C ALA A 291 4.75 -17.31 -6.78
N GLN A 292 4.84 -16.10 -7.34
CA GLN A 292 6.12 -15.55 -7.77
C GLN A 292 7.10 -15.36 -6.59
N ILE A 293 6.61 -14.92 -5.42
CA ILE A 293 7.41 -14.78 -4.21
C ILE A 293 7.93 -16.14 -3.74
N LEU A 294 7.08 -17.16 -3.75
CA LEU A 294 7.39 -18.50 -3.24
C LEU A 294 8.28 -19.30 -4.19
N PHE A 295 8.03 -19.27 -5.49
CA PHE A 295 8.69 -20.18 -6.43
C PHE A 295 9.80 -19.54 -7.26
N LEU A 296 9.74 -18.22 -7.48
CA LEU A 296 10.65 -17.53 -8.42
C LEU A 296 11.63 -16.59 -7.73
N SER A 297 11.71 -16.62 -6.40
CA SER A 297 12.51 -15.66 -5.66
C SER A 297 13.34 -16.28 -4.55
N SER A 298 14.46 -15.61 -4.28
CA SER A 298 15.32 -15.79 -3.12
C SER A 298 14.49 -15.88 -1.83
N PRO A 299 14.85 -16.81 -0.93
CA PRO A 299 14.20 -16.96 0.37
C PRO A 299 14.61 -15.89 1.39
N VAL A 300 15.44 -14.92 1.00
CA VAL A 300 15.86 -13.83 1.89
C VAL A 300 15.42 -12.51 1.32
N ARG A 301 14.55 -11.83 2.07
CA ARG A 301 14.00 -10.51 1.76
C ARG A 301 14.17 -9.59 2.96
N GLY A 302 14.45 -8.33 2.67
CA GLY A 302 14.53 -7.27 3.67
C GLY A 302 13.27 -6.41 3.69
N VAL A 303 12.82 -6.09 4.90
CA VAL A 303 11.93 -4.97 5.16
C VAL A 303 12.49 -4.19 6.36
N SER A 304 12.69 -2.88 6.17
CA SER A 304 12.99 -1.95 7.26
C SER A 304 11.66 -1.42 7.76
N VAL A 305 11.37 -1.70 9.03
CA VAL A 305 10.19 -1.18 9.71
C VAL A 305 10.68 -0.10 10.66
N LYS A 306 10.19 1.12 10.50
CA LYS A 306 10.51 2.22 11.41
C LYS A 306 9.26 2.65 12.14
N HIS A 307 9.38 2.85 13.44
CA HIS A 307 8.27 3.25 14.29
C HIS A 307 8.59 4.53 15.07
N THR A 308 7.62 5.44 15.18
CA THR A 308 7.64 6.57 16.11
C THR A 308 6.23 6.83 16.63
N GLU A 309 6.12 7.38 17.83
CA GLU A 309 4.89 8.01 18.28
C GLU A 309 4.80 9.43 17.70
N VAL A 310 3.59 9.82 17.26
CA VAL A 310 3.32 11.20 16.85
C VAL A 310 2.72 11.92 18.05
N GLY A 311 3.47 12.87 18.60
CA GLY A 311 2.97 13.74 19.66
C GLY A 311 1.74 14.51 19.18
N MET A 312 0.80 14.76 20.10
CA MET A 312 -0.32 15.67 19.81
C MET A 312 0.25 17.08 19.68
N VAL A 313 0.33 17.56 18.44
CA VAL A 313 0.55 18.97 18.17
C VAL A 313 -0.82 19.62 18.14
N GLU A 314 -1.03 20.57 19.05
CA GLU A 314 -2.21 21.41 19.05
C GLU A 314 -2.10 22.37 17.86
N GLY A 315 -2.95 22.19 16.84
CA GLY A 315 -2.96 23.05 15.65
C GLY A 315 -3.63 22.42 14.44
N GLU A 316 -3.86 23.26 13.42
CA GLU A 316 -4.14 22.83 12.06
C GLU A 316 -2.84 22.29 11.43
N GLY A 317 -2.93 21.28 10.56
CA GLY A 317 -1.76 20.72 9.86
C GLY A 317 -1.22 19.41 10.45
N TRP A 318 -1.99 18.72 11.30
CA TRP A 318 -1.60 17.39 11.79
C TRP A 318 -1.34 16.40 10.64
N GLY A 319 -2.18 16.43 9.60
CA GLY A 319 -1.98 15.63 8.39
C GLY A 319 -0.61 15.88 7.73
N GLU A 320 -0.21 17.14 7.57
CA GLU A 320 1.09 17.51 6.99
C GLU A 320 2.26 17.06 7.88
N GLN A 321 2.11 17.17 9.20
CA GLN A 321 3.10 16.66 10.16
C GLN A 321 3.28 15.15 10.04
N VAL A 322 2.18 14.39 9.93
CA VAL A 322 2.19 12.95 9.70
C VAL A 322 2.94 12.63 8.41
N VAL A 323 2.60 13.29 7.29
CA VAL A 323 3.29 13.13 5.99
C VAL A 323 4.79 13.40 6.13
N GLY A 324 5.14 14.55 6.71
CA GLY A 324 6.52 14.99 6.87
C GLY A 324 7.33 13.99 7.69
N THR A 325 6.75 13.48 8.78
CA THR A 325 7.39 12.48 9.64
C THR A 325 7.57 11.16 8.90
N MET A 326 6.55 10.66 8.18
CA MET A 326 6.66 9.43 7.38
C MET A 326 7.72 9.56 6.28
N SER A 327 7.70 10.70 5.58
CA SER A 327 8.64 11.08 4.53
C SER A 327 10.08 11.00 5.06
N ASN A 328 10.34 11.60 6.22
CA ASN A 328 11.66 11.64 6.83
C ASN A 328 12.10 10.25 7.34
N MET A 329 11.23 9.50 8.02
CA MET A 329 11.54 8.17 8.54
C MET A 329 11.94 7.20 7.41
N ALA A 330 11.12 7.09 6.38
CA ALA A 330 11.33 6.14 5.29
C ALA A 330 12.13 6.72 4.11
N ARG A 331 12.52 7.99 4.16
CA ARG A 331 13.14 8.73 3.04
C ARG A 331 12.29 8.62 1.77
N LEU A 332 11.00 8.90 1.88
CA LEU A 332 10.04 8.90 0.78
C LEU A 332 9.87 10.32 0.28
N LYS A 333 9.87 10.54 -1.04
CA LYS A 333 9.62 11.89 -1.59
C LYS A 333 8.13 12.19 -1.56
N GLN A 334 7.73 13.42 -1.23
CA GLN A 334 6.32 13.81 -1.37
C GLN A 334 6.00 14.13 -2.83
N THR A 335 4.80 13.79 -3.28
CA THR A 335 4.31 14.08 -4.63
C THR A 335 3.05 14.94 -4.56
N SER A 336 2.79 15.71 -5.61
CA SER A 336 1.53 16.47 -5.75
C SER A 336 0.40 15.62 -6.34
N ILE A 337 0.63 14.32 -6.57
CA ILE A 337 -0.35 13.44 -7.18
C ILE A 337 -1.25 12.88 -6.08
N ASP A 338 -2.54 13.17 -6.19
CA ASP A 338 -3.56 12.62 -5.29
C ASP A 338 -3.67 11.11 -5.46
N TRP A 339 -3.99 10.43 -4.35
CA TRP A 339 -4.26 9.00 -4.34
C TRP A 339 -5.36 8.60 -5.34
N TRP A 340 -6.31 9.51 -5.64
CA TRP A 340 -7.37 9.25 -6.60
C TRP A 340 -6.88 9.05 -8.04
N SER A 341 -5.72 9.58 -8.40
CA SER A 341 -5.08 9.33 -9.70
C SER A 341 -4.83 7.83 -9.93
N LYS A 342 -4.78 7.04 -8.85
CA LYS A 342 -4.73 5.57 -8.89
C LYS A 342 -5.95 4.97 -9.59
N ARG A 343 -7.15 5.57 -9.48
CA ARG A 343 -8.36 5.10 -10.20
C ARG A 343 -8.17 5.20 -11.71
N GLU A 344 -7.71 6.34 -12.19
CA GLU A 344 -7.43 6.52 -13.62
C GLU A 344 -6.39 5.52 -14.09
N PHE A 345 -5.33 5.33 -13.29
CA PHE A 345 -4.28 4.37 -13.58
C PHE A 345 -4.82 2.94 -13.67
N LEU A 346 -5.60 2.50 -12.67
CA LEU A 346 -6.22 1.17 -12.65
C LEU A 346 -7.17 0.97 -13.83
N THR A 347 -7.93 1.99 -14.19
CA THR A 347 -8.85 1.97 -15.34
C THR A 347 -8.07 1.79 -16.65
N MET A 348 -6.99 2.55 -16.84
CA MET A 348 -6.09 2.41 -17.99
C MET A 348 -5.45 1.01 -18.03
N VAL A 349 -4.97 0.49 -16.89
CA VAL A 349 -4.34 -0.84 -16.80
C VAL A 349 -5.33 -1.95 -17.16
N ARG A 350 -6.57 -1.90 -16.65
CA ARG A 350 -7.64 -2.85 -16.99
C ARG A 350 -8.08 -2.75 -18.46
N ALA A 351 -8.16 -1.53 -19.00
CA ALA A 351 -8.48 -1.34 -20.42
C ALA A 351 -7.40 -1.96 -21.33
N ARG A 352 -6.13 -1.90 -20.90
CA ARG A 352 -5.02 -2.50 -21.63
C ARG A 352 -5.03 -4.02 -21.58
N SER A 353 -5.31 -4.63 -20.43
CA SER A 353 -5.33 -6.10 -20.33
C SER A 353 -6.44 -6.74 -21.15
N LYS A 354 -7.57 -6.05 -21.36
CA LYS A 354 -8.64 -6.55 -22.25
C LYS A 354 -8.22 -6.61 -23.72
N ARG A 355 -7.14 -5.95 -24.10
CA ARG A 355 -6.62 -5.92 -25.48
C ARG A 355 -5.46 -6.87 -25.73
N ALA A 356 -4.85 -7.41 -24.67
CA ALA A 356 -3.71 -8.30 -24.74
C ALA A 356 -4.20 -9.75 -24.77
#